data_AF-A0A6N1V9U9-F1
#
_entry.id   AF-A0A6N1V9U9-F1
#
_cell.length_a   1.000
_cell.length_b   1.000
_cell.length_c   1.000
_cell.angle_alpha   90.00
_cell.angle_beta   90.00
_cell.angle_gamma   90.00
#
_symmetry.space_group_name_H-M   'P 1'
#
loop_
_entity.id
_entity.type
_entity.pdbx_description
1 polymer ?
#
loop_
_entity_poly.entity_id
_entity_poly.type
_entity_poly.pdbx_seq_one_letter_code
_entity_poly.pdbx_strand_id
1 'polypeptide(L)'
;MARKPSAGDIDGWLKRFRKYQALETAAQRRRDIPVANRHVEKVTEALNALAASGPEGREVLERLMDDPDPSTRGRAARRVLAWDPDRAIPVLVRLLDVECAPPMVSVEAIVIEREAQFALLDHFGLDILDPTELPGRLAAMGIELPEKIARKMRWED
;
A
#
# COMPACT_ATOMS: atom_id res chain seq x y z
N MET A 1 25.93 -6.55 -18.74
CA MET A 1 24.71 -7.39 -18.66
C MET A 1 24.34 -7.53 -17.20
N ALA A 2 23.20 -6.97 -16.76
CA ALA A 2 22.73 -7.16 -15.38
C ALA A 2 22.26 -8.60 -15.20
N ARG A 3 22.74 -9.26 -14.13
CA ARG A 3 22.37 -10.64 -13.79
C ARG A 3 20.86 -10.69 -13.50
N LYS A 4 20.11 -11.56 -14.20
CA LYS A 4 18.73 -11.85 -13.82
C LYS A 4 18.72 -12.33 -12.36
N PRO A 5 17.89 -11.75 -11.48
CA PRO A 5 17.78 -12.23 -10.12
C PRO A 5 17.31 -13.68 -10.14
N SER A 6 17.93 -14.50 -9.29
CA SER A 6 17.55 -15.89 -9.16
C SER A 6 16.27 -16.04 -8.34
N ALA A 7 15.56 -17.17 -8.47
CA ALA A 7 14.42 -17.49 -7.61
C ALA A 7 14.78 -17.41 -6.11
N GLY A 8 16.02 -17.75 -5.75
CA GLY A 8 16.54 -17.61 -4.39
C GLY A 8 16.67 -16.16 -3.91
N ASP A 9 16.89 -15.21 -4.83
CA ASP A 9 16.93 -13.79 -4.51
C ASP A 9 15.51 -13.25 -4.24
N ILE A 10 14.52 -13.67 -5.04
CA ILE A 10 13.11 -13.27 -4.89
C ILE A 10 12.53 -13.79 -3.57
N ASP A 11 12.71 -15.08 -3.27
CA ASP A 11 12.29 -15.67 -2.00
C ASP A 11 12.99 -15.01 -0.80
N GLY A 12 14.26 -14.65 -0.97
CA GLY A 12 15.03 -13.90 0.01
C GLY A 12 14.40 -12.53 0.31
N TRP A 13 14.01 -11.78 -0.73
CA TRP A 13 13.34 -10.49 -0.57
C TRP A 13 11.94 -10.62 0.03
N LEU A 14 11.16 -11.62 -0.37
CA LEU A 14 9.84 -11.88 0.21
C LEU A 14 9.93 -12.23 1.71
N LYS A 15 10.91 -13.06 2.10
CA LYS A 15 11.16 -13.37 3.52
C LYS A 15 11.57 -12.12 4.30
N ARG A 16 12.42 -11.26 3.73
CA ARG A 16 12.81 -9.98 4.36
C ARG A 16 11.61 -9.05 4.52
N PHE A 17 10.79 -8.90 3.48
CA PHE A 17 9.56 -8.12 3.52
C PHE A 17 8.68 -8.54 4.70
N ARG A 18 8.31 -9.83 4.78
CA ARG A 18 7.46 -10.36 5.86
C ARG A 18 8.09 -10.20 7.24
N LYS A 19 9.40 -10.44 7.37
CA LYS A 19 10.14 -10.27 8.63
C LYS A 19 10.06 -8.83 9.13
N TYR A 20 10.38 -7.86 8.28
CA TYR A 20 10.46 -6.47 8.70
C TYR A 20 9.08 -5.87 8.92
N GLN A 21 8.05 -6.31 8.18
CA GLN A 21 6.69 -5.90 8.46
C GLN A 21 6.22 -6.39 9.85
N ALA A 22 6.50 -7.65 10.19
CA ALA A 22 6.17 -8.17 11.52
C ALA A 22 6.90 -7.41 12.66
N LEU A 23 8.16 -7.04 12.44
CA LEU A 23 8.94 -6.25 13.39
C LEU A 23 8.42 -4.80 13.50
N GLU A 24 8.02 -4.19 12.39
CA GLU A 24 7.38 -2.87 12.36
C GLU A 24 6.09 -2.88 13.19
N THR A 25 5.18 -3.82 12.92
CA THR A 25 3.93 -3.96 13.67
C THR A 25 4.19 -4.17 15.17
N ALA A 26 5.18 -5.00 15.52
CA ALA A 26 5.55 -5.21 16.92
C ALA A 26 6.09 -3.93 17.58
N ALA A 27 6.89 -3.13 16.87
CA ALA A 27 7.42 -1.86 17.36
C ALA A 27 6.31 -0.80 17.51
N GLN A 28 5.39 -0.70 16.55
CA GLN A 28 4.22 0.19 16.62
C GLN A 28 3.35 -0.15 17.84
N ARG A 29 3.08 -1.43 18.11
CA ARG A 29 2.34 -1.88 19.29
C ARG A 29 3.01 -1.51 20.61
N ARG A 30 4.35 -1.43 20.61
CA ARG A 30 5.16 -0.96 21.75
C ARG A 30 5.32 0.55 21.80
N ARG A 31 4.77 1.28 20.83
CA ARG A 31 4.95 2.73 20.63
C ARG A 31 6.41 3.15 20.47
N ASP A 32 7.25 2.25 19.99
CA ASP A 32 8.65 2.53 19.66
C ASP A 32 8.74 3.04 18.21
N ILE A 33 8.40 4.31 18.03
CA ILE A 33 8.34 4.97 16.73
C ILE A 33 9.71 4.95 16.01
N PRO A 34 10.85 5.22 16.68
CA PRO A 34 12.15 5.12 16.01
C PRO A 34 12.48 3.72 15.49
N VAL A 35 12.16 2.65 16.24
CA VAL A 35 12.33 1.28 15.75
C VAL A 35 11.36 0.97 14.61
N ALA A 36 10.10 1.37 14.72
CA ALA A 36 9.12 1.18 13.66
C ALA A 36 9.59 1.81 12.33
N ASN A 37 10.07 3.06 12.37
CA ASN A 37 10.57 3.76 11.18
C ASN A 37 11.75 3.02 10.51
N ARG A 38 12.70 2.50 11.31
CA ARG A 38 13.79 1.68 10.76
C ARG A 38 13.29 0.41 10.08
N HIS A 39 12.19 -0.17 10.56
CA HIS A 39 11.60 -1.34 9.91
C HIS A 39 10.83 -0.97 8.65
N VAL A 40 10.14 0.17 8.60
CA VAL A 40 9.51 0.72 7.38
C VAL A 40 10.53 0.87 6.25
N GLU A 41 11.72 1.41 6.54
CA GLU A 41 12.80 1.54 5.56
C GLU A 41 13.20 0.18 4.98
N LYS A 42 13.30 -0.85 5.83
CA LYS A 42 13.64 -2.21 5.40
C LYS A 42 12.52 -2.91 4.63
N VAL A 43 11.26 -2.64 4.97
CA VAL A 43 10.12 -3.09 4.16
C VAL A 43 10.17 -2.44 2.78
N THR A 44 10.41 -1.13 2.73
CA THR A 44 10.54 -0.37 1.47
C THR A 44 11.67 -0.90 0.61
N GLU A 45 12.84 -1.16 1.19
CA GLU A 45 13.99 -1.76 0.51
C GLU A 45 13.62 -3.11 -0.12
N ALA A 46 12.97 -4.00 0.63
CA ALA A 46 12.58 -5.32 0.14
C ALA A 46 11.56 -5.25 -1.01
N LEU A 47 10.57 -4.37 -0.92
CA LEU A 47 9.56 -4.18 -1.98
C LEU A 47 10.17 -3.57 -3.24
N ASN A 48 11.09 -2.62 -3.10
CA ASN A 48 11.83 -2.06 -4.22
C ASN A 48 12.70 -3.12 -4.91
N ALA A 49 13.35 -3.97 -4.13
CA ALA A 49 14.16 -5.07 -4.67
C ALA A 49 13.29 -6.09 -5.42
N LEU A 50 12.09 -6.42 -4.91
CA LEU A 50 11.13 -7.25 -5.64
C LEU A 50 10.70 -6.59 -6.96
N ALA A 51 10.36 -5.31 -6.96
CA ALA A 51 9.95 -4.60 -8.18
C ALA A 51 11.08 -4.51 -9.22
N ALA A 52 12.32 -4.38 -8.75
CA ALA A 52 13.53 -4.37 -9.59
C ALA A 52 13.98 -5.77 -10.03
N SER A 53 13.38 -6.84 -9.49
CA SER A 53 13.74 -8.23 -9.82
C SER A 53 13.13 -8.74 -11.13
N GLY A 54 12.63 -7.85 -11.98
CA GLY A 54 12.05 -8.22 -13.27
C GLY A 54 10.64 -8.83 -13.14
N PRO A 55 10.15 -9.50 -14.20
CA PRO A 55 8.78 -10.02 -14.26
C PRO A 55 8.39 -10.91 -13.09
N GLU A 56 9.29 -11.79 -12.65
CA GLU A 56 9.04 -12.74 -11.58
C GLU A 56 8.85 -12.04 -10.22
N GLY A 57 9.59 -10.96 -9.97
CA GLY A 57 9.42 -10.13 -8.78
C GLY A 57 8.15 -9.29 -8.81
N ARG A 58 7.76 -8.80 -10.00
CA ARG A 58 6.48 -8.10 -10.20
C ARG A 58 5.29 -9.04 -9.98
N GLU A 59 5.36 -10.28 -10.47
CA GLU A 59 4.33 -11.30 -10.23
C GLU A 59 4.15 -11.60 -8.73
N VAL A 60 5.23 -11.59 -7.96
CA VAL A 60 5.14 -11.68 -6.48
C VAL A 60 4.38 -10.48 -5.91
N LEU A 61 4.71 -9.26 -6.32
CA LEU A 61 4.02 -8.06 -5.84
C LEU A 61 2.55 -8.04 -6.24
N GLU A 62 2.23 -8.50 -7.45
CA GLU A 62 0.85 -8.62 -7.90
C GLU A 62 0.05 -9.62 -7.08
N ARG A 63 0.63 -10.78 -6.72
CA ARG A 63 -0.01 -11.74 -5.81
C ARG A 63 -0.20 -11.20 -4.39
N LEU A 64 0.71 -10.35 -3.91
CA LEU A 64 0.60 -9.74 -2.59
C LEU A 64 -0.55 -8.72 -2.49
N MET A 65 -1.10 -8.24 -3.61
CA MET A 65 -2.31 -7.40 -3.61
C MET A 65 -3.56 -8.16 -3.12
N ASP A 66 -3.52 -9.49 -3.10
CA ASP A 66 -4.60 -10.36 -2.63
C ASP A 66 -4.31 -10.95 -1.23
N ASP A 67 -3.26 -10.49 -0.53
CA ASP A 67 -2.88 -10.98 0.79
C ASP A 67 -3.99 -10.70 1.85
N PRO A 68 -4.24 -11.61 2.81
CA PRO A 68 -5.22 -11.37 3.87
C PRO A 68 -4.90 -10.13 4.73
N ASP A 69 -3.63 -9.73 4.83
CA ASP A 69 -3.22 -8.54 5.58
C ASP A 69 -3.42 -7.24 4.76
N PRO A 70 -4.26 -6.30 5.20
CA PRO A 70 -4.52 -5.06 4.47
C PRO A 70 -3.27 -4.19 4.27
N SER A 71 -2.32 -4.23 5.21
CA SER A 71 -1.05 -3.49 5.09
C SER A 71 -0.22 -4.04 3.94
N THR A 72 -0.11 -5.37 3.85
CA THR A 72 0.56 -6.05 2.74
C THR A 72 -0.06 -5.67 1.40
N ARG A 73 -1.39 -5.71 1.29
CA ARG A 73 -2.10 -5.33 0.05
C ARG A 73 -1.80 -3.91 -0.37
N GLY A 74 -1.89 -2.95 0.56
CA GLY A 74 -1.65 -1.53 0.27
C GLY A 74 -0.23 -1.26 -0.21
N ARG A 75 0.76 -1.87 0.45
CA ARG A 75 2.17 -1.72 0.08
C ARG A 75 2.50 -2.36 -1.26
N ALA A 76 1.91 -3.51 -1.55
CA ALA A 76 2.04 -4.18 -2.84
C ALA A 76 1.40 -3.34 -3.96
N ALA A 77 0.15 -2.92 -3.78
CA ALA A 77 -0.59 -2.12 -4.75
C ALA A 77 0.12 -0.79 -5.04
N ARG A 78 0.67 -0.13 -4.02
CA ARG A 78 1.47 1.09 -4.21
C ARG A 78 2.67 0.88 -5.14
N ARG A 79 3.29 -0.30 -5.15
CA ARG A 79 4.37 -0.61 -6.10
C ARG A 79 3.83 -0.93 -7.49
N VAL A 80 2.78 -1.74 -7.55
CA VAL A 80 2.16 -2.17 -8.80
C VAL A 80 1.62 -0.98 -9.60
N LEU A 81 1.20 0.12 -8.95
CA LEU A 81 0.85 1.39 -9.61
C LEU A 81 1.83 1.85 -10.69
N ALA A 82 3.13 1.56 -10.52
CA ALA A 82 4.16 1.99 -11.46
C ALA A 82 4.15 1.26 -12.80
N TRP A 83 3.46 0.12 -12.92
CA TRP A 83 3.37 -0.64 -14.18
C TRP A 83 1.97 -1.16 -14.52
N ASP A 84 1.06 -1.26 -13.56
CA ASP A 84 -0.31 -1.74 -13.74
C ASP A 84 -1.28 -0.99 -12.81
N PRO A 85 -1.55 0.31 -13.10
CA PRO A 85 -2.45 1.12 -12.30
C PRO A 85 -3.89 0.60 -12.30
N ASP A 86 -4.35 0.00 -13.41
CA ASP A 86 -5.71 -0.52 -13.55
C ASP A 86 -6.03 -1.62 -12.53
N ARG A 87 -5.03 -2.46 -12.17
CA ARG A 87 -5.18 -3.45 -11.10
C ARG A 87 -4.92 -2.89 -9.70
N ALA A 88 -3.97 -1.96 -9.56
CA ALA A 88 -3.56 -1.45 -8.26
C ALA A 88 -4.56 -0.45 -7.64
N ILE A 89 -5.11 0.45 -8.45
CA ILE A 89 -6.04 1.50 -7.97
C ILE A 89 -7.26 0.90 -7.27
N PRO A 90 -7.96 -0.11 -7.81
CA PRO A 90 -9.09 -0.73 -7.12
C PRO A 90 -8.73 -1.31 -5.75
N VAL A 91 -7.51 -1.85 -5.59
CA VAL A 91 -7.03 -2.36 -4.29
C VAL A 91 -6.87 -1.22 -3.30
N LEU A 92 -6.22 -0.12 -3.70
CA LEU A 92 -6.02 1.05 -2.86
C LEU A 92 -7.34 1.73 -2.49
N VAL A 93 -8.29 1.81 -3.42
CA VAL A 93 -9.63 2.36 -3.16
C VAL A 93 -10.37 1.54 -2.10
N ARG A 94 -10.33 0.21 -2.18
CA ARG A 94 -10.90 -0.65 -1.13
C ARG A 94 -10.27 -0.43 0.24
N LEU A 95 -9.01 0.03 0.29
CA LEU A 95 -8.32 0.32 1.55
C LEU A 95 -8.73 1.67 2.18
N LEU A 96 -9.43 2.53 1.44
CA LEU A 96 -10.02 3.76 1.99
C LEU A 96 -11.24 3.47 2.87
N ASP A 97 -11.89 2.33 2.67
CA ASP A 97 -13.11 1.90 3.38
C ASP A 97 -12.83 0.82 4.42
N VAL A 98 -11.62 0.78 5.00
CA VAL A 98 -11.21 -0.26 5.98
C VAL A 98 -11.87 -0.06 7.36
N GLU A 99 -12.96 0.72 7.42
CA GLU A 99 -13.93 0.51 8.49
C GLU A 99 -14.61 -0.86 8.27
N CYS A 100 -14.49 -1.80 9.21
CA CYS A 100 -15.25 -3.07 9.32
C CYS A 100 -14.51 -4.41 9.12
N ALA A 101 -13.22 -4.52 9.46
CA ALA A 101 -12.64 -5.81 9.83
C ALA A 101 -12.29 -5.84 11.33
N PRO A 102 -13.08 -6.50 12.21
CA PRO A 102 -12.67 -6.69 13.59
C PRO A 102 -11.55 -7.76 13.65
N PRO A 103 -10.46 -7.58 14.42
CA PRO A 103 -10.18 -6.56 15.43
C PRO A 103 -8.92 -5.75 15.07
N MET A 104 -8.94 -4.95 14.00
CA MET A 104 -7.88 -3.96 13.82
C MET A 104 -7.99 -2.88 14.90
N VAL A 105 -6.89 -2.60 15.59
CA VAL A 105 -6.82 -1.45 16.50
C VAL A 105 -7.02 -0.21 15.63
N SER A 106 -7.91 0.71 16.04
CA SER A 106 -8.31 1.88 15.24
C SER A 106 -7.15 2.67 14.61
N VAL A 107 -5.98 2.67 15.25
CA VAL A 107 -4.75 3.30 14.74
C VAL A 107 -4.18 2.61 13.50
N GLU A 108 -4.16 1.27 13.45
CA GLU A 108 -3.64 0.52 12.29
C GLU A 108 -4.53 0.77 11.05
N ALA A 109 -5.85 0.85 11.25
CA ALA A 109 -6.79 1.16 10.16
C ALA A 109 -6.56 2.57 9.60
N ILE A 110 -6.37 3.57 10.48
CA ILE A 110 -6.05 4.96 10.06
C ILE A 110 -4.75 5.02 9.26
N VAL A 111 -3.72 4.28 9.67
CA VAL A 111 -2.44 4.25 8.95
C VAL A 111 -2.62 3.67 7.55
N ILE A 112 -3.34 2.55 7.43
CA ILE A 112 -3.59 1.89 6.14
C ILE A 112 -4.41 2.79 5.21
N GLU A 113 -5.48 3.39 5.73
CA GLU A 113 -6.30 4.35 4.99
C GLU A 113 -5.45 5.51 4.46
N ARG A 114 -4.62 6.13 5.31
CA ARG A 114 -3.73 7.22 4.91
C ARG A 114 -2.69 6.79 3.88
N GLU A 115 -2.06 5.62 4.04
CA GLU A 115 -1.08 5.13 3.08
C GLU A 115 -1.72 4.90 1.70
N ALA A 116 -2.94 4.36 1.67
CA ALA A 116 -3.70 4.18 0.43
C ALA A 116 -4.08 5.51 -0.22
N GLN A 117 -4.59 6.45 0.58
CA GLN A 117 -4.93 7.80 0.11
C GLN A 117 -3.69 8.50 -0.46
N PHE A 118 -2.56 8.47 0.23
CA PHE A 118 -1.31 9.06 -0.26
C PHE A 118 -0.83 8.42 -1.56
N ALA A 119 -0.94 7.11 -1.70
CA ALA A 119 -0.57 6.44 -2.95
C ALA A 119 -1.45 6.90 -4.13
N LEU A 120 -2.75 7.10 -3.89
CA LEU A 120 -3.68 7.59 -4.91
C LEU A 120 -3.43 9.07 -5.25
N LEU A 121 -3.24 9.94 -4.26
CA LEU A 121 -2.95 11.35 -4.49
C LEU A 121 -1.64 11.54 -5.27
N ASP A 122 -0.58 10.83 -4.87
CA ASP A 122 0.71 10.82 -5.56
C ASP A 122 0.58 10.36 -7.02
N HIS A 123 -0.20 9.29 -7.26
CA HIS A 123 -0.45 8.78 -8.61
C HIS A 123 -1.15 9.81 -9.52
N PHE A 124 -2.14 10.53 -8.99
CA PHE A 124 -2.88 11.54 -9.75
C PHE A 124 -2.19 12.91 -9.75
N GLY A 125 -1.06 13.08 -9.07
CA GLY A 125 -0.36 14.36 -8.95
C GLY A 125 -1.16 15.41 -8.18
N LEU A 126 -1.99 14.98 -7.22
CA LEU A 126 -2.85 15.84 -6.41
C LEU A 126 -2.12 16.32 -5.14
N ASP A 127 -2.56 17.45 -4.59
CA ASP A 127 -2.05 17.93 -3.31
C ASP A 127 -2.47 16.97 -2.18
N ILE A 128 -1.48 16.55 -1.41
CA ILE A 128 -1.66 15.68 -0.24
C ILE A 128 -2.55 16.35 0.81
N LEU A 129 -2.55 17.68 0.85
CA LEU A 129 -3.34 18.49 1.78
C LEU A 129 -4.76 18.78 1.25
N ASP A 130 -5.02 18.54 -0.03
CA ASP A 130 -6.32 18.80 -0.67
C ASP A 130 -6.79 17.60 -1.50
N PRO A 131 -7.44 16.61 -0.87
CA PRO A 131 -7.92 15.42 -1.57
C PRO A 131 -9.25 15.62 -2.32
N THR A 132 -9.74 16.85 -2.44
CA THR A 132 -11.09 17.13 -2.98
C THR A 132 -11.29 16.68 -4.43
N GLU A 133 -10.22 16.68 -5.23
CA GLU A 133 -10.24 16.20 -6.62
C GLU A 133 -10.22 14.66 -6.74
N LEU A 134 -9.78 13.94 -5.71
CA LEU A 134 -9.57 12.49 -5.78
C LEU A 134 -10.85 11.70 -6.16
N PRO A 135 -12.03 11.98 -5.56
CA PRO A 135 -13.28 11.33 -5.98
C PRO A 135 -13.59 11.53 -7.46
N GLY A 136 -13.35 12.73 -8.00
CA GLY A 136 -13.57 13.03 -9.42
C GLY A 136 -12.63 12.27 -10.35
N ARG A 137 -11.35 12.15 -9.95
CA ARG A 137 -10.35 11.36 -10.71
C ARG A 137 -10.71 9.88 -10.76
N LEU A 138 -11.15 9.32 -9.64
CA LEU A 138 -11.59 7.92 -9.57
C LEU A 138 -12.87 7.69 -10.37
N ALA A 139 -13.85 8.60 -10.31
CA ALA A 139 -15.07 8.52 -11.09
C ALA A 139 -14.79 8.56 -12.61
N ALA A 140 -13.81 9.35 -13.05
CA ALA A 140 -13.38 9.37 -14.46
C ALA A 140 -12.79 8.02 -14.93
N MET A 141 -12.35 7.16 -14.01
CA MET A 141 -11.91 5.79 -14.28
C MET A 141 -13.04 4.76 -14.13
N GLY A 142 -14.28 5.20 -13.89
CA GLY A 142 -15.41 4.32 -13.60
C GLY A 142 -15.37 3.69 -12.21
N ILE A 143 -14.59 4.26 -11.28
CA ILE A 143 -14.49 3.80 -9.89
C ILE A 143 -15.28 4.77 -9.01
N GLU A 144 -16.44 4.34 -8.53
CA GLU A 144 -17.25 5.11 -7.59
C GLU A 144 -16.80 4.83 -6.15
N LEU A 145 -16.47 5.90 -5.42
CA LEU A 145 -16.20 5.82 -3.99
C LEU A 145 -17.51 5.71 -3.21
N PRO A 146 -17.53 4.98 -2.08
CA PRO A 146 -18.63 5.06 -1.13
C PRO A 146 -18.91 6.53 -0.74
N GLU A 147 -20.18 6.93 -0.71
CA GLU A 147 -20.57 8.33 -0.50
C GLU A 147 -19.98 8.91 0.79
N LYS A 148 -19.89 8.11 1.86
CA LYS A 148 -19.26 8.50 3.11
C LYS A 148 -17.80 8.94 2.93
N ILE A 149 -17.02 8.20 2.15
CA ILE A 149 -15.61 8.52 1.87
C ILE A 149 -15.51 9.71 0.96
N ALA A 150 -16.35 9.77 -0.07
CA ALA A 150 -16.37 10.87 -1.03
C ALA A 150 -16.68 12.21 -0.33
N ARG A 151 -17.66 12.23 0.59
CA ARG A 151 -17.99 13.39 1.43
C ARG A 151 -16.86 13.79 2.37
N LYS A 152 -16.23 12.82 3.05
CA LYS A 152 -15.05 13.06 3.90
C LYS A 152 -13.93 13.76 3.14
N MET A 153 -13.70 13.39 1.87
CA MET A 153 -12.68 14.01 1.02
C MET A 153 -13.06 15.40 0.51
N ARG A 154 -14.36 15.68 0.37
CA ARG A 154 -14.88 16.99 -0.04
C ARG A 154 -15.09 17.98 1.12
N TRP A 155 -14.76 17.58 2.35
CA TRP A 155 -15.03 18.36 3.57
C TRP A 155 -16.54 18.66 3.76
N GLU A 156 -17.39 17.74 3.29
CA GLU A 156 -18.84 17.85 3.36
C GLU A 156 -19.38 16.96 4.50
N ASP A 157 -19.25 17.43 5.75
CA ASP A 157 -19.84 16.76 6.93
C ASP A 157 -21.38 16.66 6.85
#